data_AF-A0A822GJC3-F1
#
_entry.id   AF-A0A822GJC3-F1
#
_cell.length_a   1.000
_cell.length_b   1.000
_cell.length_c   1.000
_cell.angle_alpha   90.00
_cell.angle_beta   90.00
_cell.angle_gamma   90.00
#
_symmetry.space_group_name_H-M   'P 1'
#
loop_
_entity.id
_entity.type
_entity.pdbx_description
1 polymer ?
#
loop_
_entity_poly.entity_id
_entity_poly.type
_entity_poly.pdbx_seq_one_letter_code
_entity_poly.pdbx_strand_id
1 'polypeptide(L)'
;MAASRGAETPEQTSTRLRDQRRRQATSRAAETPEQTSTRLGDQCTRQAASRAAETAEQRQARREEDRTRRSTSRAARWTFMEREAFQYDPTKSYASRPELYIGRMTEICSYCDALKWPGEAPGMCCSNAFLGEHSKV
;
A
#
# COMPACT_ATOMS: atom_id res chain seq x y z
N MET A 1 -21.39 28.61 -25.35
CA MET A 1 -20.47 27.62 -24.72
C MET A 1 -21.19 26.67 -23.74
N ALA A 2 -22.01 27.15 -22.79
CA ALA A 2 -22.76 26.26 -21.88
C ALA A 2 -23.93 25.52 -22.56
N ALA A 3 -24.69 26.22 -23.42
CA ALA A 3 -25.81 25.65 -24.19
C ALA A 3 -25.37 24.50 -25.15
N SER A 4 -24.11 24.51 -25.58
CA SER A 4 -23.54 23.53 -26.51
C SER A 4 -23.22 22.18 -25.84
N ARG A 5 -23.01 22.16 -24.52
CA ARG A 5 -22.63 20.94 -23.78
C ARG A 5 -23.83 20.07 -23.39
N GLY A 6 -25.00 20.68 -23.18
CA GLY A 6 -26.23 19.96 -22.85
C GLY A 6 -26.80 19.14 -24.01
N ALA A 7 -26.36 19.42 -25.24
CA ALA A 7 -26.77 18.72 -26.45
C ALA A 7 -25.68 17.77 -27.01
N GLU A 8 -24.55 17.60 -26.30
CA GLU A 8 -23.50 16.68 -26.73
C GLU A 8 -23.98 15.23 -26.68
N THR A 9 -23.67 14.45 -27.71
CA THR A 9 -23.82 12.99 -27.62
C THR A 9 -22.78 12.38 -26.66
N PRO A 10 -22.97 11.15 -26.18
CA PRO A 10 -21.96 10.45 -25.38
C PRO A 10 -20.59 10.36 -26.06
N GLU A 11 -20.55 10.18 -27.38
CA GLU A 11 -19.32 10.09 -28.18
C GLU A 11 -18.61 11.44 -28.27
N GLN A 12 -19.37 12.52 -28.48
CA GLN A 12 -18.84 13.88 -28.49
C GLN A 12 -18.28 14.25 -27.10
N THR A 13 -19.01 13.91 -26.05
CA THR A 13 -18.58 14.08 -24.65
C THR A 13 -17.28 13.32 -24.37
N SER A 14 -17.22 12.05 -24.77
CA SER A 14 -16.05 11.18 -24.60
C SER A 14 -14.82 11.75 -25.32
N THR A 15 -15.00 12.20 -26.56
CA THR A 15 -13.93 12.80 -27.37
C THR A 15 -13.41 14.09 -26.73
N ARG A 16 -14.32 14.99 -26.34
CA ARG A 16 -13.96 16.24 -25.66
C ARG A 16 -13.19 15.99 -24.36
N LEU A 17 -13.64 15.05 -23.54
CA LEU A 17 -12.96 14.69 -22.29
C LEU A 17 -11.58 14.08 -22.54
N ARG A 18 -11.44 13.26 -23.59
CA ARG A 18 -10.14 12.70 -24.00
C ARG A 18 -9.17 13.81 -24.40
N ASP A 19 -9.62 14.76 -25.21
CA ASP A 19 -8.80 15.90 -25.61
C ASP A 19 -8.45 16.84 -24.46
N GLN A 20 -9.38 17.03 -23.52
CA GLN A 20 -9.12 17.79 -22.31
C GLN A 20 -8.04 17.11 -21.46
N ARG A 21 -8.14 15.79 -21.24
CA ARG A 21 -7.12 15.02 -20.51
C ARG A 21 -5.74 15.11 -21.19
N ARG A 22 -5.70 14.99 -22.52
CA ARG A 22 -4.45 15.12 -23.30
C ARG A 22 -3.80 16.50 -23.15
N ARG A 23 -4.59 17.58 -23.25
CA ARG A 23 -4.11 18.96 -23.05
C ARG A 23 -3.61 19.20 -21.63
N GLN A 24 -4.30 18.65 -20.63
CA GLN A 24 -3.83 18.74 -19.24
C GLN A 24 -2.55 17.95 -19.01
N ALA A 25 -2.43 16.75 -19.56
CA ALA A 25 -1.22 15.93 -19.42
C ALA A 25 0.00 16.61 -20.06
N THR A 26 -0.15 17.16 -21.27
CA THR A 26 0.91 17.92 -21.95
C THR A 26 1.30 19.18 -21.19
N SER A 27 0.33 19.93 -20.68
CA SER A 27 0.60 21.09 -19.82
C SER A 27 1.35 20.71 -18.54
N ARG A 28 0.96 19.62 -17.87
CA ARG A 28 1.63 19.16 -16.64
C ARG A 28 3.06 18.66 -16.91
N ALA A 29 3.30 18.02 -18.04
CA ALA A 29 4.64 17.55 -18.43
C ALA A 29 5.62 18.71 -18.70
N ALA A 30 5.10 19.89 -19.06
CA ALA A 30 5.89 21.10 -19.28
C ALA A 30 6.02 21.98 -18.03
N GLU A 31 5.47 21.59 -16.87
CA GLU A 31 5.58 22.36 -15.62
C GLU A 31 7.03 22.37 -15.12
N THR A 32 7.49 23.55 -14.69
CA THR A 32 8.72 23.68 -13.89
C THR A 32 8.51 23.13 -12.47
N PRO A 33 9.59 22.85 -11.72
CA PRO A 33 9.48 22.44 -10.31
C PRO A 33 8.72 23.46 -9.45
N GLU A 34 8.91 24.76 -9.67
CA GLU A 34 8.25 25.84 -8.93
C GLU A 34 6.74 25.89 -9.24
N GLN A 35 6.36 25.75 -10.52
CA GLN A 35 4.97 25.65 -10.93
C GLN A 35 4.30 24.39 -10.37
N THR A 36 5.02 23.27 -10.37
CA THR A 36 4.54 22.01 -9.79
C THR A 36 4.29 22.17 -8.29
N SER A 37 5.23 22.77 -7.57
CA SER A 37 5.13 23.05 -6.13
C SER A 37 3.92 23.94 -5.83
N THR A 38 3.77 25.03 -6.57
CA THR A 38 2.64 25.96 -6.42
C THR A 38 1.30 25.23 -6.65
N ARG A 39 1.19 24.47 -7.74
CA ARG A 39 -0.03 23.71 -8.06
C ARG A 39 -0.37 22.68 -6.98
N LEU A 40 0.62 21.97 -6.44
CA LEU A 40 0.42 21.00 -5.36
C LEU A 40 0.03 21.69 -4.05
N GLY A 41 0.64 22.84 -3.75
CA GLY A 41 0.25 23.69 -2.62
C GLY A 41 -1.21 24.11 -2.71
N ASP A 42 -1.62 24.66 -3.86
CA ASP A 42 -3.01 25.04 -4.13
C ASP A 42 -3.98 23.85 -4.07
N GLN A 43 -3.54 22.67 -4.49
CA GLN A 43 -4.33 21.45 -4.38
C GLN A 43 -4.52 21.05 -2.92
N CYS A 44 -3.47 21.14 -2.11
CA CYS A 44 -3.50 20.83 -0.69
C CYS A 44 -4.44 21.78 0.06
N THR A 45 -4.35 23.10 -0.19
CA THR A 45 -5.21 24.11 0.44
C THR A 45 -6.68 23.89 0.09
N ARG A 46 -7.01 23.64 -1.20
CA ARG A 46 -8.39 23.32 -1.62
C ARG A 46 -8.92 22.04 -0.95
N GLN A 47 -8.09 21.00 -0.86
CA GLN A 47 -8.48 19.77 -0.18
C GLN A 47 -8.70 19.98 1.32
N ALA A 48 -7.85 20.76 1.98
CA ALA A 48 -8.01 21.09 3.40
C ALA A 48 -9.31 21.87 3.65
N ALA A 49 -9.60 22.87 2.82
CA ALA A 49 -10.85 23.63 2.88
C ALA A 49 -12.07 22.73 2.65
N SER A 50 -12.02 21.84 1.65
CA SER A 50 -13.09 20.87 1.40
C SER A 50 -13.32 19.94 2.59
N ARG A 51 -12.25 19.44 3.24
CA ARG A 51 -12.35 18.59 4.43
C ARG A 51 -12.90 19.33 5.64
N ALA A 52 -12.59 20.61 5.79
CA ALA A 52 -13.11 21.45 6.87
C ALA A 52 -14.62 21.72 6.71
N ALA A 53 -15.09 21.81 5.45
CA ALA A 53 -16.50 22.03 5.13
C ALA A 53 -17.37 20.76 5.16
N GLU A 54 -16.80 19.58 5.38
CA GLU A 54 -17.57 18.32 5.41
C GLU A 54 -18.54 18.26 6.58
N THR A 55 -19.74 17.75 6.30
CA THR A 55 -20.69 17.33 7.34
C THR A 55 -20.18 16.09 8.08
N ALA A 56 -20.82 15.75 9.22
CA ALA A 56 -20.46 14.56 9.99
C ALA A 56 -20.61 13.27 9.16
N GLU A 57 -21.68 13.18 8.36
CA GLU A 57 -22.00 12.03 7.52
C GLU A 57 -20.99 11.88 6.39
N GLN A 58 -20.66 12.97 5.69
CA GLN A 58 -19.63 12.98 4.65
C GLN A 58 -18.26 12.57 5.21
N ARG A 59 -17.93 13.09 6.41
CA ARG A 59 -16.69 12.75 7.10
C ARG A 59 -16.62 11.27 7.45
N GLN A 60 -17.73 10.69 7.92
CA GLN A 60 -17.83 9.26 8.25
C GLN A 60 -17.72 8.39 6.99
N ALA A 61 -18.46 8.71 5.93
CA ALA A 61 -18.40 7.97 4.66
C ALA A 61 -16.97 7.92 4.09
N ARG A 62 -16.28 9.07 4.02
CA ARG A 62 -14.88 9.11 3.56
C ARG A 62 -13.95 8.29 4.46
N ARG A 63 -14.13 8.33 5.79
CA ARG A 63 -13.31 7.52 6.72
C ARG A 63 -13.52 6.02 6.48
N GLU A 64 -14.74 5.60 6.21
CA GLU A 64 -15.06 4.20 5.93
C GLU A 64 -14.49 3.74 4.58
N GLU A 65 -14.57 4.59 3.56
CA GLU A 65 -13.92 4.35 2.28
C GLU A 65 -12.39 4.26 2.42
N ASP A 66 -11.78 5.16 3.19
CA ASP A 66 -10.33 5.14 3.47
C ASP A 66 -9.93 3.85 4.22
N ARG A 67 -10.73 3.38 5.18
CA ARG A 67 -10.51 2.10 5.87
C ARG A 67 -10.60 0.93 4.91
N THR A 68 -11.65 0.89 4.08
CA THR A 68 -11.86 -0.15 3.08
C THR A 68 -10.69 -0.18 2.10
N ARG A 69 -10.30 0.97 1.52
CA ARG A 69 -9.17 1.08 0.60
C ARG A 69 -7.85 0.60 1.21
N ARG A 70 -7.59 0.95 2.47
CA ARG A 70 -6.39 0.48 3.19
C ARG A 70 -6.43 -1.02 3.44
N SER A 71 -7.59 -1.55 3.83
CA SER A 71 -7.79 -2.98 4.04
C SER A 71 -7.58 -3.77 2.74
N THR A 72 -8.22 -3.34 1.65
CA THR A 72 -8.09 -3.99 0.35
C THR A 72 -6.67 -3.91 -0.20
N SER A 73 -5.98 -2.77 -0.04
CA SER A 73 -4.57 -2.65 -0.47
C SER A 73 -3.65 -3.58 0.32
N ARG A 74 -3.87 -3.73 1.63
CA ARG A 74 -3.11 -4.68 2.46
C ARG A 74 -3.39 -6.12 2.07
N ALA A 75 -4.66 -6.46 1.82
CA ALA A 75 -5.05 -7.80 1.39
C ALA A 75 -4.49 -8.13 0.01
N ALA A 76 -4.58 -7.20 -0.95
CA ALA A 76 -4.05 -7.34 -2.31
C ALA A 76 -2.54 -7.61 -2.34
N ARG A 77 -1.80 -7.13 -1.33
CA ARG A 77 -0.37 -7.47 -1.18
C ARG A 77 -0.13 -8.95 -0.94
N TRP A 78 -1.11 -9.71 -0.46
CA TRP A 78 -0.98 -11.12 -0.10
C TRP A 78 -1.79 -12.07 -1.00
N THR A 79 -2.60 -11.56 -1.93
CA THR A 79 -3.49 -12.39 -2.76
C THR A 79 -2.73 -13.40 -3.62
N PHE A 80 -1.52 -13.06 -4.06
CA PHE A 80 -0.66 -13.99 -4.82
C PHE A 80 -0.14 -15.16 -3.97
N MET A 81 -0.33 -15.11 -2.64
CA MET A 81 0.09 -16.14 -1.68
C MET A 81 -1.07 -16.95 -1.12
N GLU A 82 -2.26 -16.77 -1.66
CA GLU A 82 -3.43 -17.49 -1.19
C GLU A 82 -3.18 -19.01 -1.29
N ARG A 83 -3.13 -19.66 -0.13
CA ARG A 83 -2.86 -21.10 0.05
C ARG A 83 -1.43 -21.59 -0.21
N GLU A 84 -0.48 -20.73 -0.56
CA GLU A 84 0.93 -21.13 -0.78
C GLU A 84 1.57 -21.80 0.45
N ALA A 85 1.18 -21.41 1.66
CA ALA A 85 1.69 -22.03 2.88
C ALA A 85 1.23 -23.49 3.06
N PHE A 86 0.11 -23.88 2.45
CA PHE A 86 -0.43 -25.25 2.52
C PHE A 86 0.06 -26.14 1.36
N GLN A 87 0.43 -25.53 0.24
CA GLN A 87 0.93 -26.22 -0.94
C GLN A 87 2.22 -25.57 -1.42
N TYR A 88 3.35 -26.04 -0.88
CA TYR A 88 4.66 -25.57 -1.28
C TYR A 88 4.95 -25.89 -2.74
N ASP A 89 5.30 -24.87 -3.53
CA ASP A 89 5.71 -25.00 -4.93
C ASP A 89 7.19 -24.61 -5.08
N PRO A 90 8.11 -25.59 -5.24
CA PRO A 90 9.55 -25.32 -5.31
C PRO A 90 9.96 -24.51 -6.54
N THR A 91 9.10 -24.35 -7.55
CA THR A 91 9.40 -23.53 -8.73
C THR A 91 9.29 -22.03 -8.46
N LYS A 92 8.67 -21.63 -7.34
CA LYS A 92 8.51 -20.22 -6.96
C LYS A 92 9.73 -19.71 -6.20
N SER A 93 10.21 -18.54 -6.60
CA SER A 93 11.27 -17.82 -5.88
C SER A 93 10.70 -17.11 -4.64
N TYR A 94 10.58 -17.85 -3.53
CA TYR A 94 10.16 -17.28 -2.24
C TYR A 94 11.22 -16.34 -1.65
N ALA A 95 12.52 -16.63 -1.83
CA ALA A 95 13.63 -15.87 -1.25
C ALA A 95 13.75 -14.42 -1.77
N SER A 96 13.28 -14.16 -3.00
CA SER A 96 13.31 -12.82 -3.60
C SER A 96 12.12 -11.94 -3.23
N ARG A 97 11.21 -12.41 -2.36
CA ARG A 97 9.98 -11.69 -2.00
C ARG A 97 10.14 -10.96 -0.65
N PRO A 98 10.17 -9.63 -0.63
CA PRO A 98 10.27 -8.85 0.60
C PRO A 98 9.15 -9.16 1.59
N GLU A 99 7.97 -9.54 1.11
CA GLU A 99 6.82 -9.92 1.93
C GLU A 99 7.10 -11.13 2.82
N LEU A 100 8.00 -12.02 2.41
CA LEU A 100 8.35 -13.24 3.14
C LEU A 100 9.62 -13.11 3.98
N TYR A 101 10.22 -11.93 3.99
CA TYR A 101 11.41 -11.69 4.78
C TYR A 101 11.05 -11.58 6.27
N ILE A 102 11.23 -12.68 7.01
CA ILE A 102 10.99 -12.76 8.46
C ILE A 102 12.13 -12.08 9.26
N GLY A 103 13.29 -11.86 8.64
CA GLY A 103 14.48 -11.29 9.30
C GLY A 103 15.51 -12.33 9.72
N ARG A 104 16.59 -11.87 10.34
CA ARG A 104 17.62 -12.73 10.96
C ARG A 104 17.28 -12.98 12.44
N MET A 105 17.72 -14.12 12.97
CA MET A 105 17.58 -14.44 14.39
C MET A 105 18.64 -13.69 15.20
N THR A 106 18.31 -12.48 15.65
CA THR A 106 19.25 -11.60 16.37
C THR A 106 18.86 -11.35 17.82
N GLU A 107 17.64 -11.72 18.22
CA GLU A 107 17.19 -11.56 19.60
C GLU A 107 17.51 -12.82 20.40
N ILE A 108 17.87 -12.66 21.67
CA ILE A 108 18.09 -13.80 22.58
C ILE A 108 16.79 -14.04 23.36
N CYS A 109 16.35 -15.29 23.41
CA CYS A 109 15.21 -15.71 24.20
C CYS A 109 15.51 -15.64 25.69
N SER A 110 14.65 -14.96 26.46
CA SER A 110 14.80 -14.83 27.92
C SER A 110 14.57 -16.13 28.71
N TYR A 111 14.08 -17.19 28.06
CA TYR A 111 13.71 -18.44 28.73
C TYR A 111 14.72 -19.57 28.48
N CYS A 112 15.38 -19.60 27.33
CA CYS A 112 16.26 -20.70 26.93
C CYS A 112 17.58 -20.24 26.28
N ASP A 113 17.85 -18.92 26.27
CA ASP A 113 19.04 -18.29 25.68
C ASP A 113 19.27 -18.58 24.18
N ALA A 114 18.31 -19.22 23.51
CA ALA A 114 18.35 -19.44 22.06
C ALA A 114 18.19 -18.12 21.30
N LEU A 115 18.83 -18.02 20.13
CA LEU A 115 18.53 -16.95 19.19
C LEU A 115 17.08 -17.12 18.67
N LYS A 116 16.39 -16.00 18.44
CA LYS A 116 15.00 -15.93 18.00
C LYS A 116 14.79 -14.81 16.98
N TRP A 117 13.73 -14.91 16.19
CA TRP A 117 13.37 -13.83 15.25
C TRP A 117 12.76 -12.63 15.98
N PRO A 118 12.98 -11.40 15.47
CA PRO A 118 12.25 -10.22 15.93
C PRO A 118 10.74 -10.43 15.75
N GLY A 119 9.97 -10.23 16.83
CA GLY A 119 8.52 -10.44 16.82
C GLY A 119 8.06 -11.90 16.89
N GLU A 120 8.97 -12.87 17.06
CA GLU A 120 8.62 -14.25 17.38
C GLU A 120 7.86 -14.31 18.72
N ALA A 121 6.77 -15.08 18.76
CA ALA A 121 5.98 -15.25 19.97
C ALA A 121 6.83 -15.87 21.09
N PRO A 122 6.72 -15.40 22.35
CA PRO A 122 7.45 -15.97 23.48
C PRO A 122 7.28 -17.48 23.58
N GLY A 123 8.37 -18.22 23.81
CA GLY A 123 8.34 -19.67 24.02
C GLY A 123 8.39 -20.53 22.74
N MET A 124 8.26 -19.95 21.55
CA MET A 124 8.29 -20.72 20.28
C MET A 124 9.65 -21.41 20.06
N CYS A 125 10.77 -20.71 20.26
CA CYS A 125 12.12 -21.29 20.26
C CYS A 125 12.42 -22.25 21.42
N CYS A 126 11.59 -22.29 22.48
CA CYS A 126 11.81 -23.16 23.64
C CYS A 126 11.32 -24.60 23.42
N SER A 127 10.76 -24.90 22.25
CA SER A 127 10.01 -26.13 21.99
C SER A 127 10.84 -27.30 21.45
N ASN A 128 12.17 -27.22 21.43
CA ASN A 128 13.11 -28.37 21.43
C ASN A 128 14.55 -27.86 21.27
N ALA A 129 15.37 -27.96 22.33
CA ALA A 129 16.81 -27.77 22.20
C ALA A 129 17.47 -29.11 21.81
N PHE A 130 18.13 -29.06 20.66
CA PHE A 130 18.90 -30.10 19.99
C PHE A 130 19.93 -30.76 20.93
N LEU A 131 20.03 -32.09 20.88
CA LEU A 131 21.22 -32.87 21.24
C LEU A 131 22.36 -32.43 20.31
N GLY A 132 23.14 -31.45 20.76
CA GLY A 132 24.33 -30.99 20.07
C GLY A 132 25.39 -30.70 21.12
N GLU A 133 26.05 -31.76 21.56
CA GLU A 133 27.25 -31.69 22.39
C GLU A 133 28.27 -30.77 21.72
N HIS A 134 28.40 -29.55 22.24
CA HIS A 134 29.65 -28.83 22.12
C HIS A 134 30.67 -29.56 23.01
N SER A 135 31.31 -30.58 22.44
CA SER A 135 32.58 -31.09 22.96
C SER A 135 33.60 -29.95 22.88
N LYS A 136 33.85 -29.32 24.02
CA LYS A 136 35.16 -28.73 24.31
C LYS A 136 36.05 -29.86 24.82
N VAL A 137 36.78 -30.51 23.91
CA VAL A 137 38.20 -30.90 24.01
C VAL A 137 38.71 -31.00 22.58
#